data_AF-A0A218VR74-F1
#
_entry.id   AF-A0A218VR74-F1
#
_cell.length_a   1.000
_cell.length_b   1.000
_cell.length_c   1.000
_cell.angle_alpha   90.00
_cell.angle_beta   90.00
_cell.angle_gamma   90.00
#
_symmetry.space_group_name_H-M   'P 1'
#
loop_
_entity.id
_entity.type
_entity.pdbx_description
1 polymer ?
#
loop_
_entity_poly.entity_id
_entity_poly.type
_entity_poly.pdbx_seq_one_letter_code
_entity_poly.pdbx_strand_id
1 'polypeptide(L)'
;MPPSGPSDPTSWVLTSADQGEGPSSVQNPGGNGAGDGAGPSNQPAFVRNLSLESSIRNRVACLERDHSPFLFEEQRGKYWNLFVSNTGEASSQEEYNVILATENTYLEICERRHECYTIFEELLAAHPSLAEKACYSPQETFIDFFTEKRDELEGVVGLSLNQRDRLEFAFLGHVKEDLQERGANSIYIKLLLGSE
;
A
#
# COMPACT_ATOMS: atom_id res chain seq x y z
N MET A 1 -8.17 41.59 -21.02
CA MET A 1 -6.97 41.64 -20.16
C MET A 1 -7.27 40.81 -18.92
N PRO A 2 -6.63 39.63 -18.74
CA PRO A 2 -6.66 38.92 -17.47
C PRO A 2 -5.50 39.40 -16.57
N PRO A 3 -5.65 39.42 -15.25
CA PRO A 3 -4.52 39.31 -14.34
C PRO A 3 -4.29 37.84 -13.97
N SER A 4 -3.08 37.41 -14.30
CA SER A 4 -2.16 36.49 -13.61
C SER A 4 -2.67 35.69 -12.40
N GLY A 5 -2.50 34.36 -12.48
CA GLY A 5 -2.32 33.47 -11.31
C GLY A 5 -1.00 33.75 -10.58
N PRO A 6 -0.48 32.86 -9.68
CA PRO A 6 -0.46 31.41 -9.85
C PRO A 6 -0.76 30.62 -8.54
N SER A 7 -0.97 29.30 -8.56
CA SER A 7 0.13 28.35 -8.26
C SER A 7 -0.23 26.93 -8.71
N ASP A 8 0.69 26.40 -9.47
CA ASP A 8 0.76 25.08 -10.10
C ASP A 8 1.00 23.98 -9.04
N PRO A 9 0.27 22.84 -9.02
CA PRO A 9 0.57 21.71 -8.13
C PRO A 9 1.76 20.86 -8.61
N THR A 10 2.41 21.22 -9.72
CA THR A 10 3.39 20.38 -10.40
C THR A 10 4.83 20.73 -10.01
N SER A 11 5.26 20.41 -8.78
CA SER A 11 6.68 20.55 -8.42
C SER A 11 7.17 19.62 -7.29
N TRP A 12 7.28 18.33 -7.56
CA TRP A 12 8.09 17.44 -6.71
C TRP A 12 8.97 16.53 -7.57
N VAL A 13 9.92 17.13 -8.31
CA VAL A 13 10.99 16.43 -9.03
C VAL A 13 12.34 17.09 -8.70
N LEU A 14 13.32 16.22 -8.38
CA LEU A 14 14.72 16.45 -7.95
C LEU A 14 14.89 16.78 -6.45
N THR A 15 15.74 16.07 -5.70
CA THR A 15 17.17 15.83 -6.00
C THR A 15 17.71 14.68 -5.13
N SER A 16 18.58 13.82 -5.66
CA SER A 16 19.79 13.30 -4.98
C SER A 16 20.59 12.39 -5.91
N ALA A 17 21.69 12.91 -6.43
CA ALA A 17 22.93 12.18 -6.76
C ALA A 17 23.88 12.42 -5.55
N ASP A 18 24.94 11.69 -5.20
CA ASP A 18 25.81 10.75 -5.89
C ASP A 18 26.78 10.11 -4.82
N GLN A 19 27.41 8.99 -5.19
CA GLN A 19 28.68 8.36 -4.72
C GLN A 19 28.87 7.69 -3.34
N GLY A 20 29.54 6.51 -3.41
CA GLY A 20 30.36 5.95 -2.34
C GLY A 20 30.81 4.51 -2.61
N GLU A 21 31.93 4.33 -3.31
CA GLU A 21 32.64 3.06 -3.55
C GLU A 21 33.21 2.43 -2.25
N GLY A 22 33.49 1.12 -2.26
CA GLY A 22 33.95 0.28 -1.13
C GLY A 22 35.35 0.57 -0.55
N PRO A 23 35.94 -0.28 0.33
CA PRO A 23 36.31 -1.66 -0.04
C PRO A 23 36.36 -2.76 1.08
N SER A 24 36.52 -4.00 0.60
CA SER A 24 37.12 -5.26 1.11
C SER A 24 37.58 -5.47 2.57
N SER A 25 37.31 -6.68 3.09
CA SER A 25 38.18 -7.61 3.87
C SER A 25 37.28 -8.76 4.43
N VAL A 26 37.60 -10.06 4.54
CA VAL A 26 38.82 -10.85 4.78
C VAL A 26 38.62 -12.28 4.21
N GLN A 27 39.66 -12.85 3.57
CA GLN A 27 39.77 -14.28 3.25
C GLN A 27 40.16 -15.10 4.50
N ASN A 28 39.60 -16.30 4.66
CA ASN A 28 40.14 -17.31 5.57
C ASN A 28 40.38 -18.62 4.80
N PRO A 29 41.60 -19.19 4.81
CA PRO A 29 41.88 -20.48 4.19
C PRO A 29 41.73 -21.61 5.23
N GLY A 30 41.12 -22.73 4.86
CA GLY A 30 41.11 -23.90 5.72
C GLY A 30 40.40 -25.13 5.15
N GLY A 31 41.20 -26.09 4.66
CA GLY A 31 40.98 -27.51 4.91
C GLY A 31 40.16 -28.32 3.88
N ASN A 32 40.86 -29.10 3.06
CA ASN A 32 40.34 -30.22 2.28
C ASN A 32 39.68 -31.30 3.16
N GLY A 33 38.54 -31.82 2.72
CA GLY A 33 37.97 -33.08 3.19
C GLY A 33 37.06 -33.66 2.11
N ALA A 34 37.53 -34.69 1.42
CA ALA A 34 36.77 -35.46 0.45
C ALA A 34 35.65 -36.26 1.14
N GLY A 35 34.46 -36.22 0.59
CA GLY A 35 33.31 -37.00 1.03
C GLY A 35 32.25 -37.02 -0.07
N ASP A 36 32.30 -38.07 -0.89
CA ASP A 36 31.28 -38.39 -1.90
C ASP A 36 29.93 -38.66 -1.24
N GLY A 37 28.87 -38.00 -1.74
CA GLY A 37 27.48 -38.29 -1.37
C GLY A 37 26.58 -37.08 -1.17
N ALA A 38 26.52 -36.14 -2.12
CA ALA A 38 25.48 -35.11 -2.10
C ALA A 38 24.19 -35.64 -2.77
N GLY A 39 23.30 -36.22 -1.96
CA GLY A 39 21.87 -36.26 -2.32
C GLY A 39 21.34 -34.83 -2.52
N PRO A 40 20.18 -34.62 -3.18
CA PRO A 40 19.64 -33.28 -3.37
C PRO A 40 19.61 -32.58 -2.02
N SER A 41 20.31 -31.46 -1.93
CA SER A 41 20.34 -30.61 -0.76
C SER A 41 18.90 -30.21 -0.47
N ASN A 42 18.26 -30.85 0.52
CA ASN A 42 16.95 -30.48 1.06
C ASN A 42 16.98 -29.13 1.82
N GLN A 43 17.92 -28.25 1.46
CA GLN A 43 17.92 -26.88 1.93
C GLN A 43 16.80 -26.16 1.17
N PRO A 44 15.87 -25.50 1.87
CA PRO A 44 14.85 -24.69 1.20
C PRO A 44 15.52 -23.60 0.36
N ALA A 45 14.91 -23.25 -0.78
CA ALA A 45 15.44 -22.25 -1.72
C ALA A 45 15.57 -20.84 -1.10
N PHE A 46 14.90 -20.60 0.03
CA PHE A 46 14.92 -19.37 0.80
C PHE A 46 14.59 -19.65 2.27
N VAL A 47 14.91 -18.69 3.14
CA VAL A 47 14.56 -18.68 4.55
C VAL A 47 13.32 -17.81 4.75
N ARG A 48 12.29 -18.38 5.40
CA ARG A 48 11.03 -17.68 5.68
C ARG A 48 11.15 -16.68 6.81
N ASN A 49 10.56 -15.51 6.63
CA ASN A 49 10.31 -14.52 7.66
C ASN A 49 8.94 -14.77 8.32
N LEU A 50 8.91 -15.76 9.22
CA LEU A 50 7.67 -16.18 9.90
C LEU A 50 6.99 -15.06 10.70
N SER A 51 7.76 -14.08 11.18
CA SER A 51 7.22 -12.92 11.90
C SER A 51 6.42 -12.01 10.99
N LEU A 52 6.98 -11.64 9.83
CA LEU A 52 6.29 -10.77 8.87
C LEU A 52 5.10 -11.50 8.23
N GLU A 53 5.25 -12.78 7.91
CA GLU A 53 4.13 -13.60 7.43
C GLU A 53 2.98 -13.68 8.45
N SER A 54 3.29 -13.84 9.74
CA SER A 54 2.27 -13.82 10.79
C SER A 54 1.60 -12.46 10.93
N SER A 55 2.37 -11.37 10.76
CA SER A 55 1.83 -10.01 10.71
C SER A 55 0.86 -9.83 9.56
N ILE A 56 1.26 -10.19 8.33
CA ILE A 56 0.42 -10.18 7.12
C ILE A 56 -0.88 -10.95 7.36
N ARG A 57 -0.79 -12.18 7.89
CA ARG A 57 -1.96 -13.01 8.19
C ARG A 57 -2.95 -12.32 9.13
N ASN A 58 -2.44 -11.72 10.21
CA ASN A 58 -3.28 -11.05 11.20
C ASN A 58 -3.93 -9.80 10.63
N ARG A 59 -3.19 -9.01 9.85
CA ARG A 59 -3.68 -7.80 9.18
C ARG A 59 -4.81 -8.09 8.20
N VAL A 60 -4.65 -9.15 7.39
CA VAL A 60 -5.71 -9.67 6.51
C VAL A 60 -6.94 -10.05 7.32
N ALA A 61 -6.77 -10.82 8.40
CA ALA A 61 -7.89 -11.24 9.25
C ALA A 61 -8.65 -10.05 9.87
N CYS A 62 -7.94 -8.98 10.25
CA CYS A 62 -8.57 -7.73 10.72
C CYS A 62 -9.37 -7.07 9.60
N LEU A 63 -8.77 -6.85 8.43
CA LEU A 63 -9.45 -6.22 7.28
C LEU A 63 -10.70 -7.01 6.84
N GLU A 64 -10.64 -8.34 6.86
CA GLU A 64 -11.78 -9.21 6.54
C GLU A 64 -12.89 -9.13 7.58
N ARG A 65 -12.53 -9.18 8.87
CA ARG A 65 -13.48 -9.06 9.99
C ARG A 65 -14.17 -7.71 10.00
N ASP A 66 -13.43 -6.65 9.67
CA ASP A 66 -13.92 -5.28 9.66
C ASP A 66 -14.62 -4.94 8.33
N HIS A 67 -14.82 -5.94 7.46
CA HIS A 67 -15.48 -5.85 6.17
C HIS A 67 -14.92 -4.74 5.26
N SER A 68 -13.60 -4.52 5.31
CA SER A 68 -12.95 -3.48 4.51
C SER A 68 -13.25 -3.66 3.02
N PRO A 69 -13.71 -2.60 2.31
CA PRO A 69 -13.97 -2.65 0.88
C PRO A 69 -12.68 -2.61 0.05
N PHE A 70 -11.53 -2.32 0.68
CA PHE A 70 -10.26 -2.13 -0.02
C PHE A 70 -9.41 -3.40 -0.12
N LEU A 71 -9.85 -4.48 0.50
CA LEU A 71 -9.28 -5.80 0.28
C LEU A 71 -9.95 -6.39 -0.98
N PHE A 72 -9.16 -6.92 -1.92
CA PHE A 72 -9.70 -7.53 -3.14
C PHE A 72 -10.79 -8.58 -2.81
N GLU A 73 -12.03 -8.30 -3.23
CA GLU A 73 -13.20 -9.10 -2.85
C GLU A 73 -13.11 -10.55 -3.36
N GLU A 74 -12.53 -10.74 -4.55
CA GLU A 74 -12.29 -12.05 -5.16
C GLU A 74 -11.38 -12.95 -4.32
N GLN A 75 -10.62 -12.36 -3.40
CA GLN A 75 -9.66 -13.04 -2.54
C GLN A 75 -10.16 -13.19 -1.09
N ARG A 76 -11.32 -12.65 -0.73
CA ARG A 76 -11.84 -12.76 0.64
C ARG A 76 -12.04 -14.23 1.04
N GLY A 77 -11.50 -14.62 2.20
CA GLY A 77 -11.45 -16.00 2.69
C GLY A 77 -10.44 -16.91 1.99
N LYS A 78 -9.79 -16.44 0.92
CA LYS A 78 -8.77 -17.17 0.14
C LYS A 78 -7.40 -16.50 0.17
N TYR A 79 -7.34 -15.24 0.59
CA TYR A 79 -6.20 -14.36 0.52
C TYR A 79 -4.94 -15.01 1.10
N TRP A 80 -5.05 -15.50 2.33
CA TRP A 80 -3.92 -16.16 3.00
C TRP A 80 -3.41 -17.39 2.24
N ASN A 81 -4.30 -18.18 1.64
CA ASN A 81 -3.91 -19.35 0.87
C ASN A 81 -3.21 -18.95 -0.44
N LEU A 82 -3.66 -17.88 -1.10
CA LEU A 82 -3.01 -17.33 -2.29
C LEU A 82 -1.61 -16.79 -1.96
N PHE A 83 -1.47 -16.04 -0.87
CA PHE A 83 -0.18 -15.55 -0.39
C PHE A 83 0.80 -16.70 -0.10
N VAL A 84 0.36 -17.75 0.61
CA VAL A 84 1.18 -18.94 0.90
C VAL A 84 1.58 -19.68 -0.38
N SER A 85 0.67 -19.77 -1.35
CA SER A 85 0.97 -20.38 -2.66
C SER A 85 2.06 -19.58 -3.39
N ASN A 86 1.87 -18.26 -3.54
CA ASN A 86 2.80 -17.38 -4.25
C ASN A 86 4.19 -17.38 -3.58
N THR A 87 4.25 -17.29 -2.25
CA THR A 87 5.53 -17.32 -1.53
C THR A 87 6.20 -18.69 -1.58
N GLY A 88 5.44 -19.78 -1.66
CA GLY A 88 5.96 -21.14 -1.80
C GLY A 88 6.57 -21.43 -3.17
N GLU A 89 6.20 -20.66 -4.19
CA GLU A 89 6.72 -20.77 -5.56
C GLU A 89 8.04 -20.00 -5.78
N ALA A 90 8.48 -19.20 -4.80
CA ALA A 90 9.71 -18.43 -4.91
C ALA A 90 10.94 -19.32 -5.11
N SER A 91 11.69 -19.04 -6.17
CA SER A 91 12.89 -19.79 -6.57
C SER A 91 14.17 -19.31 -5.87
N SER A 92 14.12 -18.15 -5.20
CA SER A 92 15.26 -17.53 -4.54
C SER A 92 14.83 -16.68 -3.33
N GLN A 93 15.79 -16.34 -2.47
CA GLN A 93 15.57 -15.40 -1.37
C GLN A 93 15.14 -14.01 -1.85
N GLU A 94 15.67 -13.55 -2.98
CA GLU A 94 15.33 -12.25 -3.56
C GLU A 94 13.86 -12.21 -3.99
N GLU A 95 13.41 -13.22 -4.73
CA GLU A 95 12.02 -13.34 -5.17
C GLU A 95 11.06 -13.43 -3.98
N TYR A 96 11.37 -14.25 -2.98
CA TYR A 96 10.60 -14.33 -1.75
C TYR A 96 10.48 -12.97 -1.05
N ASN A 97 11.60 -12.24 -0.94
CA ASN A 97 11.61 -10.92 -0.30
C ASN A 97 10.79 -9.89 -1.08
N VAL A 98 10.82 -9.92 -2.42
CA VAL A 98 10.01 -9.03 -3.28
C VAL A 98 8.52 -9.30 -3.08
N ILE A 99 8.09 -10.57 -3.14
CA ILE A 99 6.68 -10.94 -2.90
C ILE A 99 6.23 -10.43 -1.53
N LEU A 100 7.05 -10.68 -0.50
CA LEU A 100 6.74 -10.28 0.87
C LEU A 100 6.65 -8.76 1.04
N ALA A 101 7.54 -8.00 0.40
CA ALA A 101 7.55 -6.55 0.45
C ALA A 101 6.34 -5.95 -0.28
N THR A 102 6.03 -6.44 -1.49
CA THR A 102 4.86 -6.02 -2.26
C THR A 102 3.58 -6.25 -1.47
N GLU A 103 3.44 -7.43 -0.87
CA GLU A 103 2.28 -7.78 -0.06
C GLU A 103 2.14 -6.89 1.17
N ASN A 104 3.25 -6.67 1.88
CA ASN A 104 3.25 -5.82 3.06
C ASN A 104 2.81 -4.39 2.72
N THR A 105 3.33 -3.82 1.62
CA THR A 105 2.97 -2.49 1.14
C THR A 105 1.52 -2.42 0.68
N TYR A 106 1.02 -3.40 -0.06
CA TYR A 106 -0.39 -3.46 -0.48
C TYR A 106 -1.32 -3.41 0.73
N LEU A 107 -1.10 -4.26 1.74
CA LEU A 107 -1.92 -4.27 2.95
C LEU A 107 -1.85 -2.95 3.72
N GLU A 108 -0.67 -2.30 3.73
CA GLU A 108 -0.50 -1.01 4.40
C GLU A 108 -1.32 0.09 3.72
N ILE A 109 -1.49 0.02 2.40
CA ILE A 109 -2.37 0.92 1.65
C ILE A 109 -3.83 0.61 1.97
N CYS A 110 -4.24 -0.66 1.94
CA CYS A 110 -5.61 -1.07 2.28
C CYS A 110 -6.02 -0.62 3.68
N GLU A 111 -5.14 -0.76 4.66
CA GLU A 111 -5.39 -0.32 6.04
C GLU A 111 -5.57 1.18 6.15
N ARG A 112 -4.73 1.98 5.47
CA ARG A 112 -4.85 3.44 5.48
C ARG A 112 -6.10 3.93 4.76
N ARG A 113 -6.45 3.30 3.63
CA ARG A 113 -7.73 3.55 2.94
C ARG A 113 -8.90 3.24 3.88
N HIS A 114 -8.84 2.10 4.56
CA HIS A 114 -9.86 1.70 5.52
C HIS A 114 -9.97 2.66 6.71
N GLU A 115 -8.85 3.14 7.23
CA GLU A 115 -8.83 4.14 8.30
C GLU A 115 -9.52 5.44 7.89
N CYS A 116 -9.22 5.95 6.69
CA CYS A 116 -9.89 7.14 6.15
C CYS A 116 -11.40 6.91 5.98
N TYR A 117 -11.78 5.73 5.49
CA TYR A 117 -13.18 5.35 5.30
C TYR A 117 -13.94 5.26 6.63
N THR A 118 -13.34 4.70 7.68
CA THR A 118 -13.95 4.66 9.02
C THR A 118 -14.19 6.05 9.57
N ILE A 119 -13.22 6.97 9.44
CA ILE A 119 -13.38 8.37 9.85
C ILE A 119 -14.51 9.03 9.06
N PHE A 120 -14.59 8.78 7.76
CA PHE A 120 -15.66 9.29 6.91
C PHE A 120 -17.04 8.78 7.32
N GLU A 121 -17.19 7.48 7.58
CA GLU A 121 -18.44 6.89 8.07
C GLU A 121 -18.87 7.48 9.42
N GLU A 122 -17.92 7.69 10.33
CA GLU A 122 -18.17 8.36 11.62
C GLU A 122 -18.67 9.80 11.42
N LEU A 123 -18.11 10.54 10.45
CA LEU A 123 -18.56 11.88 10.10
C LEU A 123 -19.97 11.89 9.51
N LEU A 124 -20.31 10.93 8.64
CA LEU A 124 -21.66 10.81 8.09
C LEU A 124 -22.68 10.46 9.19
N ALA A 125 -22.32 9.58 10.12
CA ALA A 125 -23.15 9.24 11.26
C ALA A 125 -23.39 10.45 12.19
N ALA A 126 -22.36 11.28 12.40
CA ALA A 126 -22.46 12.51 13.19
C ALA A 126 -23.22 13.64 12.47
N HIS A 127 -23.19 13.65 11.13
CA HIS A 127 -23.81 14.67 10.29
C HIS A 127 -24.67 14.07 9.17
N PRO A 128 -25.82 13.44 9.47
CA PRO A 128 -26.63 12.74 8.47
C PRO A 128 -27.05 13.60 7.27
N SER A 129 -27.20 14.92 7.48
CA SER A 129 -27.50 15.89 6.41
C SER A 129 -26.46 15.95 5.29
N LEU A 130 -25.23 15.48 5.52
CA LEU A 130 -24.21 15.36 4.48
C LEU A 130 -24.55 14.24 3.50
N ALA A 131 -24.97 13.08 4.03
CA ALA A 131 -25.37 11.94 3.22
C ALA A 131 -26.66 12.23 2.44
N GLU A 132 -27.63 12.90 3.07
CA GLU A 132 -28.93 13.24 2.43
C GLU A 132 -28.80 14.16 1.21
N LYS A 133 -27.73 14.96 1.15
CA LYS A 133 -27.47 15.89 0.04
C LYS A 133 -26.66 15.26 -1.09
N ALA A 134 -26.09 14.08 -0.87
CA ALA A 134 -25.28 13.42 -1.86
C ALA A 134 -26.15 12.89 -3.01
N CYS A 135 -25.70 13.10 -4.25
CA CYS A 135 -26.38 12.59 -5.45
C CYS A 135 -26.28 11.06 -5.60
N TYR A 136 -25.25 10.47 -4.99
CA TYR A 136 -24.93 9.04 -5.04
C TYR A 136 -24.67 8.52 -3.63
N SER A 137 -24.51 7.20 -3.50
CA SER A 137 -24.10 6.58 -2.25
C SER A 137 -22.77 7.21 -1.78
N PRO A 138 -22.74 7.86 -0.60
CA PRO A 138 -21.50 8.43 -0.06
C PRO A 138 -20.38 7.40 0.06
N GLN A 139 -20.74 6.17 0.43
CA GLN A 139 -19.82 5.04 0.59
C GLN A 139 -19.19 4.64 -0.75
N GLU A 140 -20.01 4.44 -1.79
CA GLU A 140 -19.51 4.08 -3.12
C GLU A 140 -18.64 5.20 -3.68
N THR A 141 -19.08 6.45 -3.53
CA THR A 141 -18.31 7.62 -3.97
C THR A 141 -16.95 7.71 -3.29
N PHE A 142 -16.86 7.36 -2.01
CA PHE A 142 -15.59 7.32 -1.29
C PHE A 142 -14.66 6.22 -1.80
N ILE A 143 -15.20 5.04 -2.07
CA ILE A 143 -14.44 3.90 -2.61
C ILE A 143 -13.93 4.23 -4.02
N ASP A 144 -14.80 4.78 -4.88
CA ASP A 144 -14.48 5.19 -6.24
C ASP A 144 -13.40 6.27 -6.23
N PHE A 145 -13.48 7.25 -5.34
CA PHE A 145 -12.47 8.31 -5.22
C PHE A 145 -11.05 7.77 -4.99
N PHE A 146 -10.87 6.75 -4.13
CA PHE A 146 -9.56 6.13 -3.93
C PHE A 146 -9.15 5.21 -5.09
N THR A 147 -10.11 4.63 -5.80
CA THR A 147 -9.85 3.82 -6.99
C THR A 147 -9.35 4.71 -8.13
N GLU A 148 -10.07 5.79 -8.44
CA GLU A 148 -9.69 6.78 -9.45
C GLU A 148 -8.32 7.40 -9.15
N LYS A 149 -8.04 7.74 -7.88
CA LYS A 149 -6.72 8.27 -7.48
C LYS A 149 -5.59 7.26 -7.71
N ARG A 150 -5.84 5.97 -7.57
CA ARG A 150 -4.85 4.94 -7.92
C ARG A 150 -4.68 4.85 -9.42
N ASP A 151 -5.77 4.83 -10.17
CA ASP A 151 -5.76 4.76 -11.63
C ASP A 151 -5.01 5.95 -12.24
N GLU A 152 -5.16 7.15 -11.67
CA GLU A 152 -4.39 8.34 -12.03
C GLU A 152 -2.88 8.11 -11.87
N LEU A 153 -2.44 7.56 -10.73
CA LEU A 153 -1.02 7.24 -10.49
C LEU A 153 -0.50 6.15 -11.44
N GLU A 154 -1.34 5.20 -11.79
CA GLU A 154 -1.02 4.13 -12.74
C GLU A 154 -0.88 4.63 -14.18
N GLY A 155 -1.66 5.66 -14.55
CA GLY A 155 -1.57 6.36 -15.83
C GLY A 155 -0.31 7.21 -16.00
N VAL A 156 0.40 7.55 -14.91
CA VAL A 156 1.64 8.33 -15.01
C VAL A 156 2.78 7.45 -15.54
N VAL A 157 3.27 7.82 -16.72
CA VAL A 157 4.43 7.19 -17.37
C VAL A 157 5.71 7.52 -16.61
N GLY A 158 6.54 6.50 -16.37
CA GLY A 158 7.86 6.67 -15.75
C GLY A 158 7.89 6.55 -14.22
N LEU A 159 6.74 6.36 -13.57
CA LEU A 159 6.71 6.00 -12.15
C LEU A 159 6.86 4.49 -11.95
N SER A 160 7.79 4.11 -11.09
CA SER A 160 7.86 2.75 -10.55
C SER A 160 6.73 2.47 -9.56
N LEU A 161 6.45 1.19 -9.31
CA LEU A 161 5.45 0.77 -8.31
C LEU A 161 5.72 1.40 -6.93
N ASN A 162 6.97 1.37 -6.46
CA ASN A 162 7.33 1.96 -5.17
C ASN A 162 7.09 3.48 -5.11
N GLN A 163 7.31 4.20 -6.22
CA GLN A 163 7.01 5.64 -6.27
C GLN A 163 5.51 5.89 -6.22
N ARG A 164 4.70 5.08 -6.91
CA ARG A 164 3.23 5.17 -6.85
C ARG A 164 2.72 4.93 -5.44
N ASP A 165 3.20 3.86 -4.80
CA ASP A 165 2.80 3.52 -3.43
C ASP A 165 3.18 4.61 -2.43
N ARG A 166 4.36 5.25 -2.58
CA ARG A 166 4.75 6.39 -1.74
C ARG A 166 3.84 7.61 -1.93
N LEU A 167 3.48 7.93 -3.17
CA LEU A 167 2.59 9.04 -3.47
C LEU A 167 1.19 8.78 -2.93
N GLU A 168 0.70 7.55 -3.07
CA GLU A 168 -0.56 7.13 -2.49
C GLU A 168 -0.54 7.21 -0.96
N PHE A 169 0.55 6.78 -0.31
CA PHE A 169 0.69 6.94 1.14
C PHE A 169 0.64 8.39 1.61
N ALA A 170 1.35 9.28 0.92
CA ALA A 170 1.32 10.70 1.25
C ALA A 170 -0.09 11.27 1.09
N PHE A 171 -0.76 10.92 -0.01
CA PHE A 171 -2.14 11.32 -0.26
C PHE A 171 -3.11 10.83 0.82
N LEU A 172 -3.07 9.54 1.19
CA LEU A 172 -3.93 8.99 2.24
C LEU A 172 -3.66 9.65 3.61
N GLY A 173 -2.40 10.01 3.89
CA GLY A 173 -2.05 10.81 5.07
C GLY A 173 -2.76 12.16 5.08
N HIS A 174 -2.71 12.89 3.97
CA HIS A 174 -3.41 14.17 3.84
C HIS A 174 -4.93 14.06 3.95
N VAL A 175 -5.53 13.01 3.36
CA VAL A 175 -6.97 12.76 3.48
C VAL A 175 -7.37 12.55 4.92
N LYS A 176 -6.65 11.66 5.63
CA LYS A 176 -6.89 11.38 7.03
C LYS A 176 -6.79 12.64 7.90
N GLU A 177 -5.69 13.38 7.77
CA GLU A 177 -5.45 14.60 8.55
C GLU A 177 -6.56 15.63 8.34
N ASP A 178 -6.94 15.90 7.08
CA ASP A 178 -7.96 16.90 6.78
C ASP A 178 -9.36 16.46 7.28
N LEU A 179 -9.71 15.18 7.14
CA LEU A 179 -10.96 14.63 7.69
C LEU A 179 -11.00 14.76 9.22
N GLN A 180 -9.90 14.49 9.91
CA GLN A 180 -9.84 14.57 11.38
C GLN A 180 -9.86 16.02 11.87
N GLU A 181 -9.16 16.93 11.21
CA GLU A 181 -9.04 18.33 11.64
C GLU A 181 -10.27 19.17 11.29
N ARG A 182 -10.85 18.95 10.10
CA ARG A 182 -11.95 19.79 9.58
C ARG A 182 -13.31 19.13 9.65
N GLY A 183 -13.36 17.81 9.82
CA GLY A 183 -14.60 17.05 9.88
C GLY A 183 -15.50 17.32 8.67
N ALA A 184 -16.76 17.72 8.94
CA ALA A 184 -17.73 18.08 7.91
C ALA A 184 -17.28 19.22 6.97
N ASN A 185 -16.30 20.04 7.36
CA ASN A 185 -15.75 21.12 6.54
C ASN A 185 -14.51 20.71 5.73
N SER A 186 -14.13 19.43 5.76
CA SER A 186 -13.02 18.88 4.99
C SER A 186 -13.19 19.14 3.49
N ILE A 187 -12.08 19.42 2.80
CA ILE A 187 -12.11 19.56 1.34
C ILE A 187 -12.54 18.25 0.68
N TYR A 188 -12.17 17.11 1.27
CA TYR A 188 -12.55 15.79 0.75
C TYR A 188 -14.04 15.52 0.89
N ILE A 189 -14.68 15.95 1.99
CA ILE A 189 -16.15 15.88 2.11
C ILE A 189 -16.82 16.67 0.99
N LYS A 190 -16.32 17.86 0.68
CA LYS A 190 -16.86 18.68 -0.42
C LYS A 190 -16.67 18.03 -1.78
N LEU A 191 -15.48 17.48 -2.03
CA LEU A 191 -15.15 16.79 -3.28
C LEU A 191 -16.02 15.54 -3.47
N LEU A 192 -16.21 14.76 -2.41
CA LEU A 192 -16.97 13.52 -2.44
C LEU A 192 -18.47 13.74 -2.54
N LEU A 193 -19.02 14.71 -1.80
CA LEU A 193 -20.47 14.86 -1.65
C LEU A 193 -21.06 16.02 -2.45
N GLY A 194 -20.22 16.81 -3.14
CA GLY A 194 -20.67 17.98 -3.90
C GLY A 194 -21.28 19.08 -3.03
N SER A 195 -20.95 19.12 -1.74
CA SER A 195 -21.44 20.14 -0.82
C SER A 195 -20.68 21.47 -1.04
N GLU A 196 -21.30 22.42 -1.73
CA GLU A 196 -20.82 23.81 -1.89
C GLU A 196 -20.68 24.53 -0.53
#